data_AF-A0A1M6LVG1-F1
#
_entry.id   AF-A0A1M6LVG1-F1
#
_cell.length_a   1.000
_cell.length_b   1.000
_cell.length_c   1.000
_cell.angle_alpha   90.00
_cell.angle_beta   90.00
_cell.angle_gamma   90.00
#
_symmetry.space_group_name_H-M   'P 1'
#
loop_
_entity.id
_entity.type
_entity.pdbx_description
1 polymer ?
#
loop_
_entity_poly.entity_id
_entity_poly.type
_entity_poly.pdbx_seq_one_letter_code
_entity_poly.pdbx_strand_id
1 'polypeptide(L)'
;MTTESVEWVKKQEKIESYREQKQGIIDDLRVCIRYTPNRDNDLLCFMEQYLKAETKNRPRLLEQIKYCINGEEYENPFLAYNHYDEGHIEEFDHILNEYIDKLKRSGEESTQVSRIIESTILKINELYDICRGQLIDSWRNERLTEYIVTASRYAGFQNAEDIIEAKKQW
;
A
#
# COMPACT_ATOMS: atom_id res chain seq x y z
N MET A 1 16.76 35.96 -11.34
CA MET A 1 16.84 34.55 -10.89
C MET A 1 18.27 34.08 -11.15
N THR A 2 18.98 33.65 -10.11
CA THR A 2 20.31 33.04 -10.21
C THR A 2 20.18 31.59 -10.69
N THR A 3 21.23 31.03 -11.29
CA THR A 3 21.29 29.63 -11.75
C THR A 3 20.98 28.63 -10.63
N GLU A 4 21.45 28.89 -9.41
CA GLU A 4 21.16 28.08 -8.21
C GLU A 4 19.66 28.03 -7.86
N SER A 5 18.95 29.15 -8.05
CA SER A 5 17.49 29.21 -7.83
C SER A 5 16.71 28.38 -8.86
N VAL A 6 17.25 28.19 -10.06
CA VAL A 6 16.59 27.41 -11.13
C VAL A 6 16.82 25.90 -10.93
N GLU A 7 18.02 25.51 -10.52
CA GLU A 7 18.34 24.11 -10.21
C GLU A 7 17.57 23.59 -9.00
N TRP A 8 17.45 24.42 -7.95
CA TRP A 8 16.64 24.08 -6.78
C TRP A 8 15.17 23.85 -7.13
N VAL A 9 14.56 24.71 -7.95
CA VAL A 9 13.16 24.55 -8.39
C VAL A 9 12.99 23.25 -9.19
N LYS A 10 13.87 22.97 -10.16
CA LYS A 10 13.81 21.73 -10.96
C LYS A 10 13.92 20.48 -10.10
N LYS A 11 14.78 20.51 -9.08
CA LYS A 11 14.90 19.40 -8.11
C LYS A 11 13.60 19.19 -7.34
N GLN A 12 12.98 20.28 -6.84
CA GLN A 12 11.71 20.21 -6.12
C GLN A 12 10.58 19.69 -7.00
N GLU A 13 10.49 20.13 -8.25
CA GLU A 13 9.55 19.60 -9.25
C GLU A 13 9.79 18.12 -9.52
N LYS A 14 11.06 17.70 -9.60
CA LYS A 14 11.39 16.29 -9.85
C LYS A 14 11.02 15.40 -8.66
N ILE A 15 11.27 15.84 -7.43
CA ILE A 15 10.82 15.15 -6.22
C ILE A 15 9.27 15.10 -6.19
N GLU A 16 8.60 16.19 -6.52
CA GLU A 16 7.13 16.22 -6.58
C GLU A 16 6.55 15.24 -7.61
N SER A 17 7.22 15.06 -8.76
CA SER A 17 6.76 14.09 -9.78
C SER A 17 6.67 12.64 -9.28
N TYR A 18 7.37 12.30 -8.20
CA TYR A 18 7.23 10.98 -7.59
C TYR A 18 5.88 10.80 -6.89
N ARG A 19 5.22 11.88 -6.46
CA ARG A 19 3.86 11.78 -5.91
C ARG A 19 2.88 11.15 -6.90
N GLU A 20 3.05 11.39 -8.20
CA GLU A 20 2.26 10.76 -9.24
C GLU A 20 2.74 9.34 -9.53
N GLN A 21 4.06 9.10 -9.52
CA GLN A 21 4.63 7.78 -9.83
C GLN A 21 4.24 6.70 -8.80
N LYS A 22 4.00 7.06 -7.54
CA LYS A 22 3.50 6.09 -6.54
C LYS A 22 2.10 5.55 -6.88
N GLN A 23 1.33 6.25 -7.71
CA GLN A 23 -0.06 5.89 -8.03
C GLN A 23 -0.17 4.48 -8.62
N GLY A 24 0.83 4.02 -9.37
CA GLY A 24 0.86 2.65 -9.89
C GLY A 24 0.86 1.58 -8.80
N ILE A 25 1.49 1.85 -7.64
CA ILE A 25 1.47 0.94 -6.48
C ILE A 25 0.09 0.98 -5.80
N ILE A 26 -0.50 2.17 -5.68
CA ILE A 26 -1.80 2.38 -5.03
C ILE A 26 -2.93 1.76 -5.84
N ASP A 27 -2.90 1.91 -7.16
CA ASP A 27 -3.91 1.34 -8.05
C ASP A 27 -3.85 -0.19 -8.04
N ASP A 28 -2.65 -0.78 -8.00
CA ASP A 28 -2.46 -2.23 -7.87
C ASP A 28 -3.08 -2.76 -6.55
N LEU A 29 -2.82 -2.09 -5.43
CA LEU A 29 -3.44 -2.42 -4.13
C LEU A 29 -4.97 -2.39 -4.21
N ARG A 30 -5.54 -1.35 -4.84
CA ARG A 30 -7.00 -1.22 -4.99
C ARG A 30 -7.59 -2.29 -5.87
N VAL A 31 -6.90 -2.68 -6.94
CA VAL A 31 -7.32 -3.79 -7.81
C VAL A 31 -7.39 -5.09 -7.01
N CYS A 32 -6.44 -5.34 -6.13
CA CYS A 32 -6.38 -6.57 -5.33
C CYS A 32 -7.54 -6.73 -4.34
N ILE A 33 -8.11 -5.64 -3.84
CA ILE A 33 -9.29 -5.68 -2.95
C ILE A 33 -10.61 -5.49 -3.69
N ARG A 34 -10.57 -5.20 -5.00
CA ARG A 34 -11.76 -4.97 -5.79
C ARG A 34 -12.50 -6.29 -6.03
N TYR A 35 -13.69 -6.36 -5.45
CA TYR A 35 -14.57 -7.49 -5.66
C TYR A 35 -15.28 -7.44 -7.01
N THR A 36 -15.24 -8.54 -7.75
CA THR A 36 -16.09 -8.79 -8.92
C THR A 36 -16.87 -10.07 -8.66
N PRO A 37 -18.22 -10.03 -8.59
CA PRO A 37 -19.02 -11.21 -8.32
C PRO A 37 -18.78 -12.35 -9.30
N ASN A 38 -18.55 -13.55 -8.76
CA ASN A 38 -18.47 -14.80 -9.50
C ASN A 38 -19.25 -15.84 -8.71
N ARG A 39 -20.53 -16.03 -9.06
CA ARG A 39 -21.49 -16.82 -8.29
C ARG A 39 -21.01 -18.22 -7.91
N ASP A 40 -20.28 -18.90 -8.79
CA ASP A 40 -19.77 -20.24 -8.51
C ASP A 40 -18.69 -20.22 -7.41
N ASN A 41 -17.71 -19.32 -7.54
CA ASN A 41 -16.66 -19.14 -6.54
C ASN A 41 -17.20 -18.56 -5.22
N ASP A 42 -18.14 -17.62 -5.31
CA ASP A 42 -18.76 -16.98 -4.16
C ASP A 42 -19.56 -18.00 -3.34
N LEU A 43 -20.34 -18.85 -4.01
CA LEU A 43 -21.10 -19.91 -3.37
C LEU A 43 -20.18 -20.90 -2.65
N LEU A 44 -19.08 -21.32 -3.29
CA LEU A 44 -18.07 -22.18 -2.66
C LEU A 44 -17.49 -21.53 -1.39
N CYS A 45 -17.16 -20.24 -1.46
CA CYS A 45 -16.60 -19.50 -0.33
C CYS A 45 -17.61 -19.40 0.83
N PHE A 46 -18.88 -19.06 0.55
CA PHE A 46 -19.93 -19.02 1.58
C PHE A 46 -20.19 -20.38 2.22
N MET A 47 -20.18 -21.46 1.43
CA MET A 47 -20.34 -22.82 1.96
C MET A 47 -19.18 -23.19 2.89
N GLU A 48 -17.94 -22.86 2.52
CA GLU A 48 -16.77 -23.07 3.37
C GLU A 48 -16.89 -22.29 4.70
N GLN A 49 -17.27 -21.02 4.63
CA GLN A 49 -17.50 -20.19 5.81
C GLN A 49 -18.60 -20.77 6.71
N TYR A 50 -19.72 -21.22 6.14
CA TYR A 50 -20.82 -21.82 6.89
C TYR A 50 -20.37 -23.06 7.66
N LEU A 51 -19.57 -23.92 7.04
CA LEU A 51 -19.02 -25.13 7.67
C LEU A 51 -18.11 -24.79 8.86
N LYS A 52 -17.32 -23.72 8.74
CA LYS A 52 -16.37 -23.26 9.78
C LYS A 52 -16.99 -22.34 10.83
N ALA A 53 -18.17 -21.76 10.57
CA ALA A 53 -18.78 -20.75 11.41
C ALA A 53 -19.40 -21.33 12.70
N GLU A 54 -19.29 -20.55 13.78
CA GLU A 54 -20.08 -20.73 14.99
C GLU A 54 -21.58 -20.71 14.70
N THR A 55 -22.37 -21.46 15.47
CA THR A 55 -23.83 -21.61 15.27
C THR A 55 -24.58 -20.28 15.16
N LYS A 56 -24.14 -19.23 15.88
CA LYS A 56 -24.76 -17.90 15.85
C LYS A 56 -24.62 -17.17 14.51
N ASN A 57 -23.56 -17.45 13.75
CA ASN A 57 -23.26 -16.78 12.48
C ASN A 57 -23.87 -17.51 11.27
N ARG A 58 -24.25 -18.78 11.45
CA ARG A 58 -24.80 -19.65 10.40
C ARG A 58 -26.09 -19.13 9.74
N PRO A 59 -27.08 -18.56 10.47
CA PRO A 59 -28.31 -18.04 9.85
C PRO A 59 -28.04 -16.95 8.80
N ARG A 60 -27.13 -16.01 9.12
CA ARG A 60 -26.71 -14.94 8.20
C ARG A 60 -26.06 -15.52 6.94
N LEU A 61 -25.16 -16.50 7.09
CA LEU A 61 -24.50 -17.16 5.96
C LEU A 61 -25.48 -17.93 5.07
N LEU A 62 -26.50 -18.57 5.64
CA LEU A 62 -27.56 -19.24 4.85
C LEU A 62 -28.37 -18.25 4.00
N GLU A 63 -28.63 -17.05 4.52
CA GLU A 63 -29.30 -15.99 3.77
C GLU A 63 -28.45 -15.52 2.58
N GLN A 64 -27.15 -15.30 2.79
CA GLN A 64 -26.22 -14.95 1.70
C GLN A 64 -26.09 -16.06 0.64
N ILE A 65 -26.03 -17.34 1.07
CA ILE A 65 -26.06 -18.49 0.16
C ILE A 65 -27.34 -18.50 -0.69
N LYS A 66 -28.50 -18.24 -0.07
CA LYS A 66 -29.78 -18.16 -0.78
C LYS A 66 -29.77 -17.04 -1.83
N TYR A 67 -29.31 -15.84 -1.47
CA TYR A 67 -29.19 -14.72 -2.41
C TYR A 67 -28.28 -15.07 -3.59
N CYS A 68 -27.11 -15.67 -3.32
CA CYS A 68 -26.17 -16.12 -4.35
C CYS A 68 -26.79 -17.18 -5.30
N ILE A 69 -27.54 -18.15 -4.76
CA ILE A 69 -28.25 -19.17 -5.56
C ILE A 69 -29.35 -18.54 -6.42
N ASN A 70 -30.07 -17.54 -5.89
CA ASN A 70 -31.15 -16.87 -6.61
C ASN A 70 -30.67 -15.81 -7.61
N GLY A 71 -29.39 -15.42 -7.56
CA GLY A 71 -28.86 -14.32 -8.37
C GLY A 71 -29.31 -12.94 -7.87
N GLU A 72 -29.65 -12.84 -6.59
CA GLU A 72 -29.95 -11.59 -5.89
C GLU A 72 -28.63 -10.89 -5.49
N GLU A 73 -28.70 -9.69 -4.92
CA GLU A 73 -27.52 -9.01 -4.37
C GLU A 73 -27.06 -9.69 -3.06
N TYR A 74 -25.76 -9.91 -2.92
CA TYR A 74 -25.15 -10.55 -1.74
C TYR A 74 -23.82 -9.89 -1.39
N GLU A 75 -23.38 -10.09 -0.16
CA GLU A 75 -22.12 -9.56 0.36
C GLU A 75 -20.91 -10.19 -0.36
N ASN A 76 -19.77 -9.48 -0.40
CA ASN A 76 -18.53 -10.10 -0.86
C ASN A 76 -18.04 -11.15 0.16
N PRO A 77 -18.03 -12.46 -0.18
CA PRO A 77 -17.61 -13.49 0.77
C PRO A 77 -16.11 -13.42 1.07
N PHE A 78 -15.30 -12.80 0.21
CA PHE A 78 -13.85 -12.73 0.37
C PHE A 78 -13.38 -11.66 1.36
N LEU A 79 -14.26 -10.76 1.84
CA LEU A 79 -13.89 -9.73 2.83
C LEU A 79 -13.27 -10.32 4.10
N ALA A 80 -13.70 -11.51 4.50
CA ALA A 80 -13.14 -12.21 5.67
C ALA A 80 -11.68 -12.65 5.50
N TYR A 81 -11.18 -12.68 4.25
CA TYR A 81 -9.85 -13.16 3.89
C TYR A 81 -8.89 -12.02 3.50
N ASN A 82 -9.41 -10.83 3.23
CA ASN A 82 -8.60 -9.65 3.01
C ASN A 82 -7.97 -9.22 4.34
N HIS A 83 -6.66 -9.05 4.37
CA HIS A 83 -5.96 -8.54 5.55
C HIS A 83 -5.68 -7.04 5.48
N TYR A 84 -6.13 -6.37 4.42
CA TYR A 84 -6.14 -4.92 4.30
C TYR A 84 -7.39 -4.47 3.53
N ASP A 85 -7.72 -3.19 3.67
CA ASP A 85 -8.87 -2.54 3.04
C ASP A 85 -8.49 -1.13 2.55
N GLU A 86 -9.46 -0.38 2.05
CA GLU A 86 -9.22 0.98 1.54
C GLU A 86 -8.58 1.90 2.59
N GLY A 87 -8.93 1.77 3.87
CA GLY A 87 -8.33 2.60 4.92
C GLY A 87 -6.83 2.34 5.11
N HIS A 88 -6.41 1.09 4.98
CA HIS A 88 -4.99 0.75 4.99
C HIS A 88 -4.27 1.27 3.72
N ILE A 89 -4.94 1.23 2.56
CA ILE A 89 -4.40 1.79 1.30
C ILE A 89 -4.23 3.30 1.42
N GLU A 90 -5.20 4.01 2.01
CA GLU A 90 -5.13 5.45 2.26
C GLU A 90 -3.99 5.81 3.23
N GLU A 91 -3.79 5.03 4.29
CA GLU A 91 -2.66 5.23 5.21
C GLU A 91 -1.31 5.00 4.50
N PHE A 92 -1.21 3.95 3.67
CA PHE A 92 -0.01 3.72 2.86
C PHE A 92 0.24 4.88 1.89
N ASP A 93 -0.81 5.37 1.23
CA ASP A 93 -0.75 6.54 0.34
C ASP A 93 -0.26 7.79 1.08
N HIS A 94 -0.75 8.00 2.31
CA HIS A 94 -0.37 9.07 3.20
C HIS A 94 1.10 9.00 3.62
N ILE A 95 1.59 7.82 4.01
CA ILE A 95 3.00 7.60 4.37
C ILE A 95 3.92 8.01 3.20
N LEU A 96 3.58 7.60 1.97
CA LEU A 96 4.36 7.94 0.78
C LEU A 96 4.27 9.43 0.41
N ASN A 97 3.12 10.08 0.65
CA ASN A 97 2.96 11.53 0.50
C ASN A 97 3.82 12.30 1.51
N GLU A 98 3.81 11.88 2.77
CA GLU A 98 4.59 12.49 3.85
C GLU A 98 6.10 12.36 3.60
N TYR A 99 6.53 11.21 3.06
CA TYR A 99 7.91 11.00 2.62
C TYR A 99 8.36 12.07 1.61
N ILE A 100 7.56 12.32 0.57
CA ILE A 100 7.84 13.37 -0.44
C ILE A 100 7.88 14.75 0.20
N ASP A 101 6.92 15.09 1.05
CA ASP A 101 6.87 16.39 1.72
C ASP A 101 8.10 16.63 2.59
N LYS A 102 8.56 15.59 3.30
CA LYS A 102 9.77 15.63 4.13
C LYS A 102 11.03 15.75 3.30
N LEU A 103 11.15 15.02 2.19
CA LEU A 103 12.30 15.13 1.27
C LEU A 103 12.43 16.54 0.71
N LYS A 104 11.32 17.18 0.32
CA LYS A 104 11.33 18.54 -0.21
C LYS A 104 11.86 19.55 0.81
N ARG A 105 11.57 19.34 2.09
CA ARG A 105 11.97 20.21 3.21
C ARG A 105 13.38 19.93 3.74
N SER A 106 14.04 18.85 3.33
CA SER A 106 15.32 18.43 3.94
C SER A 106 16.54 19.24 3.49
N GLY A 107 16.43 20.06 2.45
CA GLY A 107 17.52 20.94 2.02
C GLY A 107 18.83 20.22 1.68
N GLU A 108 18.76 18.95 1.25
CA GLU A 108 19.91 18.09 0.94
C GLU A 108 20.75 17.63 2.14
N GLU A 109 20.28 17.83 3.37
CA GLU A 109 20.98 17.33 4.55
C GLU A 109 20.92 15.79 4.60
N SER A 110 22.05 15.14 4.29
CA SER A 110 22.15 13.68 4.18
C SER A 110 21.65 12.94 5.44
N THR A 111 21.96 13.45 6.63
CA THR A 111 21.51 12.85 7.89
C THR A 111 19.99 12.99 8.08
N GLN A 112 19.40 14.11 7.67
CA GLN A 112 17.95 14.29 7.65
C GLN A 112 17.27 13.36 6.64
N VAL A 113 17.80 13.25 5.42
CA VAL A 113 17.23 12.35 4.39
C VAL A 113 17.29 10.89 4.84
N SER A 114 18.40 10.46 5.44
CA SER A 114 18.54 9.13 6.03
C SER A 114 17.45 8.87 7.08
N ARG A 115 17.25 9.78 8.05
CA ARG A 115 16.19 9.68 9.06
C ARG A 115 14.78 9.64 8.47
N ILE A 116 14.54 10.38 7.38
CA ILE A 116 13.25 10.38 6.66
C ILE A 116 13.00 8.99 6.05
N ILE A 117 14.00 8.40 5.39
CA ILE A 117 13.91 7.05 4.82
C ILE A 117 13.65 6.02 5.92
N GLU A 118 14.44 6.04 7.00
CA GLU A 118 14.26 5.13 8.13
C GLU A 118 12.86 5.23 8.74
N SER A 119 12.39 6.46 9.01
CA SER A 119 11.05 6.68 9.54
C SER A 119 9.95 6.20 8.59
N THR A 120 10.17 6.30 7.28
CA THR A 120 9.20 5.86 6.26
C THR A 120 9.14 4.34 6.24
N ILE A 121 10.30 3.65 6.23
CA ILE A 121 10.38 2.18 6.29
C ILE A 121 9.70 1.64 7.54
N LEU A 122 9.91 2.27 8.70
CA LEU A 122 9.30 1.83 9.96
C LEU A 122 7.76 1.91 9.91
N LYS A 123 7.21 3.01 9.39
CA LYS A 123 5.76 3.15 9.21
C LYS A 123 5.19 2.11 8.25
N ILE A 124 5.92 1.82 7.17
CA ILE A 124 5.53 0.79 6.21
C ILE A 124 5.57 -0.60 6.84
N ASN A 125 6.62 -0.91 7.61
CA ASN A 125 6.72 -2.18 8.36
C ASN A 125 5.53 -2.35 9.32
N GLU A 126 5.20 -1.31 10.11
CA GLU A 126 4.04 -1.36 11.01
C GLU A 126 2.74 -1.62 10.26
N LEU A 127 2.51 -0.93 9.14
CA LEU A 127 1.31 -1.13 8.34
C LEU A 127 1.29 -2.51 7.68
N TYR A 128 2.43 -3.01 7.20
CA TYR A 128 2.59 -4.34 6.64
C TYR A 128 2.25 -5.44 7.67
N ASP A 129 2.71 -5.28 8.91
CA ASP A 129 2.41 -6.19 10.02
C ASP A 129 0.92 -6.16 10.40
N ILE A 130 0.31 -4.97 10.50
CA ILE A 130 -1.14 -4.82 10.70
C ILE A 130 -1.90 -5.57 9.61
N CYS A 131 -1.42 -5.46 8.37
CA CYS A 131 -1.99 -6.11 7.20
C CYS A 131 -1.57 -7.58 7.03
N ARG A 132 -0.96 -8.19 8.05
CA ARG A 132 -0.49 -9.60 8.07
C ARG A 132 0.38 -9.98 6.87
N GLY A 133 1.18 -9.04 6.40
CA GLY A 133 2.09 -9.20 5.28
C GLY A 133 1.44 -9.24 3.90
N GLN A 134 0.15 -8.93 3.76
CA GLN A 134 -0.52 -8.93 2.44
C GLN A 134 -0.39 -7.59 1.70
N LEU A 135 0.11 -6.54 2.37
CA LEU A 135 0.22 -5.19 1.81
C LEU A 135 1.35 -5.04 0.80
N ILE A 136 2.38 -5.88 0.83
CA ILE A 136 3.50 -5.80 -0.10
C ILE A 136 3.86 -7.20 -0.57
N ASP A 137 3.65 -7.47 -1.85
CA ASP A 137 4.16 -8.68 -2.51
C ASP A 137 5.49 -8.40 -3.22
N SER A 138 6.03 -9.40 -3.93
CA SER A 138 7.28 -9.28 -4.66
C SER A 138 7.30 -8.12 -5.66
N TRP A 139 6.19 -7.88 -6.38
CA TRP A 139 6.13 -6.80 -7.36
C TRP A 139 6.11 -5.43 -6.66
N ARG A 140 5.25 -5.28 -5.64
CA ARG A 140 5.17 -4.05 -4.83
C ARG A 140 6.48 -3.74 -4.11
N ASN A 141 7.21 -4.76 -3.64
CA ASN A 141 8.52 -4.60 -3.02
C ASN A 141 9.53 -3.94 -3.96
N GLU A 142 9.64 -4.44 -5.19
CA GLU A 142 10.53 -3.87 -6.21
C GLU A 142 10.15 -2.42 -6.53
N ARG A 143 8.85 -2.15 -6.78
CA ARG A 143 8.37 -0.80 -7.11
C ARG A 143 8.59 0.18 -5.97
N LEU A 144 8.30 -0.22 -4.73
CA LEU A 144 8.47 0.62 -3.55
C LEU A 144 9.95 0.92 -3.29
N THR A 145 10.82 -0.08 -3.44
CA THR A 145 12.27 0.08 -3.28
C THR A 145 12.80 1.06 -4.32
N GLU A 146 12.47 0.86 -5.60
CA GLU A 146 12.85 1.76 -6.69
C GLU A 146 12.35 3.19 -6.46
N TYR A 147 11.11 3.34 -5.99
CA TYR A 147 10.50 4.61 -5.65
C TYR A 147 11.31 5.37 -4.58
N ILE A 148 11.57 4.74 -3.42
CA ILE A 148 12.29 5.37 -2.32
C ILE A 148 13.73 5.71 -2.73
N VAL A 149 14.43 4.78 -3.39
CA VAL A 149 15.82 5.00 -3.83
C VAL A 149 15.91 6.16 -4.83
N THR A 150 15.01 6.22 -5.79
CA THR A 150 15.12 7.22 -6.86
C THR A 150 14.72 8.61 -6.34
N ALA A 151 13.68 8.71 -5.53
CA ALA A 151 13.29 9.97 -4.90
C ALA A 151 14.39 10.53 -3.97
N SER A 152 15.03 9.66 -3.16
CA SER A 152 16.13 10.09 -2.28
C SER A 152 17.37 10.55 -3.04
N ARG A 153 17.68 9.92 -4.18
CA ARG A 153 18.79 10.36 -5.06
C ARG A 153 18.59 11.79 -5.54
N TYR A 154 17.37 12.14 -5.93
CA TYR A 154 17.03 13.53 -6.27
C TYR A 154 17.12 14.46 -5.07
N ALA A 155 16.86 13.97 -3.85
CA ALA A 155 17.11 14.71 -2.61
C ALA A 155 18.62 14.84 -2.25
N GLY A 156 19.53 14.19 -2.99
CA GLY A 156 20.98 14.25 -2.78
C GLY A 156 21.54 13.08 -1.98
N PHE A 157 20.75 12.03 -1.76
CA PHE A 157 21.13 10.88 -0.92
C PHE A 157 21.26 9.60 -1.76
N GLN A 158 22.47 9.01 -1.79
CA GLN A 158 22.79 7.86 -2.65
C GLN A 158 22.60 6.50 -1.96
N ASN A 159 22.71 6.43 -0.63
CA ASN A 159 22.80 5.16 0.11
C ASN A 159 21.44 4.69 0.65
N ALA A 160 20.35 5.00 -0.06
CA ALA A 160 19.00 4.62 0.40
C ALA A 160 18.79 3.10 0.37
N GLU A 161 19.37 2.42 -0.61
CA GLU A 161 19.27 0.97 -0.77
C GLU A 161 19.82 0.23 0.45
N ASP A 162 20.98 0.64 0.98
CA ASP A 162 21.56 0.06 2.20
C ASP A 162 20.62 0.18 3.42
N ILE A 163 19.94 1.33 3.56
CA ILE A 163 18.99 1.55 4.65
C ILE A 163 17.75 0.65 4.48
N ILE A 164 17.25 0.53 3.25
CA ILE A 164 16.09 -0.29 2.92
C ILE A 164 16.39 -1.77 3.21
N GLU A 165 17.48 -2.31 2.66
CA GLU A 165 17.86 -3.72 2.87
C GLU A 165 18.14 -4.05 4.35
N ALA A 166 18.66 -3.09 5.12
CA ALA A 166 18.92 -3.30 6.53
C ALA A 166 17.66 -3.31 7.41
N LYS A 167 16.55 -2.71 6.95
CA LYS A 167 15.39 -2.41 7.82
C LYS A 167 14.03 -2.89 7.30
N LYS A 168 13.88 -3.17 6.01
CA LYS A 168 12.61 -3.65 5.47
C LYS A 168 12.26 -5.01 6.07
N GLN A 169 10.97 -5.23 6.33
CA GLN A 169 10.43 -6.50 6.82
C GLN A 169 9.46 -7.15 5.82
N TRP A 170 9.27 -6.50 4.67
CA TRP A 170 8.47 -6.97 3.54
C TRP A 170 9.34 -7.50 2.40
#